data_AF-A0A966G9I5-F1
#
_entry.id   AF-A0A966G9I5-F1
#
_cell.length_a   1.000
_cell.length_b   1.000
_cell.length_c   1.000
_cell.angle_alpha   90.00
_cell.angle_beta   90.00
_cell.angle_gamma   90.00
#
_symmetry.space_group_name_H-M   'P 1'
#
loop_
_entity.id
_entity.type
_entity.pdbx_description
1 polymer ?
#
loop_
_entity_poly.entity_id
_entity_poly.type
_entity_poly.pdbx_seq_one_letter_code
_entity_poly.pdbx_strand_id
1 'polypeptide(L)'
;MTATTDNAAVTAKVLAGDWTGTLNYRDYRDDTCETLPTLIQSDGAMLAWTFDDGPGKTVRSSEAWSFDASGQTLTITSGRNVPDQWRVVESHTSADGDSVTIVLNGESLENGRTVNARKILTRDGNRLLITKQTRVAGEPFLMRQS
;
A
#
# COMPACT_ATOMS: atom_id res chain seq x y z
N MET A 1 -7.45 -29.54 -4.35
CA MET A 1 -6.24 -28.76 -4.10
C MET A 1 -6.56 -27.32 -4.40
N THR A 2 -6.61 -26.46 -3.39
CA THR A 2 -6.61 -25.00 -3.60
C THR A 2 -5.22 -24.65 -4.13
N ALA A 3 -5.13 -24.09 -5.33
CA ALA A 3 -3.87 -23.56 -5.82
C ALA A 3 -3.39 -22.48 -4.83
N THR A 4 -2.16 -22.60 -4.34
CA THR A 4 -1.53 -21.54 -3.56
C THR A 4 -1.39 -20.33 -4.46
N THR A 5 -2.09 -19.24 -4.16
CA THR A 5 -1.94 -17.97 -4.89
C THR A 5 -0.50 -17.48 -4.72
N ASP A 6 0.21 -17.29 -5.84
CA ASP A 6 1.51 -16.61 -5.85
C ASP A 6 1.27 -15.11 -5.64
N ASN A 7 1.23 -14.71 -4.37
CA ASN A 7 0.98 -13.31 -4.00
C ASN A 7 2.06 -12.37 -4.54
N ALA A 8 3.29 -12.83 -4.73
CA ALA A 8 4.37 -12.00 -5.26
C ALA A 8 4.07 -11.65 -6.72
N ALA A 9 3.78 -12.65 -7.55
CA ALA A 9 3.42 -12.45 -8.95
C ALA A 9 2.12 -11.65 -9.11
N VAL A 10 1.11 -11.95 -8.30
CA VAL A 10 -0.18 -11.23 -8.32
C VAL A 10 0.00 -9.77 -7.92
N THR A 11 0.75 -9.48 -6.85
CA THR A 11 1.02 -8.10 -6.42
C THR A 11 1.76 -7.33 -7.50
N ALA A 12 2.81 -7.92 -8.09
CA ALA A 12 3.57 -7.27 -9.14
C ALA A 12 2.70 -6.94 -10.36
N LYS A 13 1.85 -7.88 -10.80
CA LYS A 13 0.88 -7.66 -11.88
C LYS A 13 -0.09 -6.51 -11.56
N VAL A 14 -0.60 -6.45 -10.33
CA VAL A 14 -1.55 -5.42 -9.90
C VAL A 14 -0.91 -4.03 -9.90
N LEU A 15 0.33 -3.93 -9.46
CA LEU A 15 1.02 -2.66 -9.28
C LEU A 15 1.63 -2.10 -10.57
N ALA A 16 2.00 -2.96 -11.52
CA ALA A 16 2.70 -2.55 -12.73
C ALA A 16 1.87 -1.58 -13.60
N GLY A 17 2.53 -0.55 -14.11
CA GLY A 17 1.96 0.47 -14.99
C GLY A 17 2.08 1.89 -14.46
N ASP A 18 1.53 2.81 -15.25
CA ASP A 18 1.44 4.23 -14.91
C ASP A 18 0.04 4.53 -14.35
N TRP A 19 -0.03 5.06 -13.14
CA TRP A 19 -1.28 5.41 -12.47
C TRP A 19 -1.41 6.92 -12.32
N THR A 20 -2.62 7.43 -12.52
CA THR A 20 -3.00 8.81 -12.19
C THR A 20 -4.22 8.77 -11.28
N GLY A 21 -4.19 9.55 -10.20
CA GLY A 21 -5.29 9.59 -9.24
C GLY A 21 -5.02 10.59 -8.13
N THR A 22 -5.40 10.20 -6.92
CA THR A 22 -5.25 11.04 -5.73
C THR A 22 -4.65 10.24 -4.58
N LEU A 23 -3.86 10.90 -3.74
CA LEU A 23 -3.59 10.45 -2.39
C LEU A 23 -4.58 11.14 -1.47
N ASN A 24 -5.47 10.38 -0.83
CA ASN A 24 -6.24 10.87 0.31
C ASN A 24 -5.50 10.45 1.56
N TYR A 25 -5.12 11.38 2.43
CA TYR A 25 -4.42 11.05 3.67
C TYR A 25 -4.98 11.81 4.87
N ARG A 26 -4.77 11.22 6.05
CA ARG A 26 -5.12 11.80 7.34
C ARG A 26 -3.85 12.29 8.02
N ASP A 27 -3.75 13.59 8.32
CA ASP A 27 -2.59 14.16 9.01
C ASP A 27 -2.50 13.61 10.44
N TYR A 28 -1.31 13.19 10.83
CA TYR A 28 -1.03 12.60 12.14
C TYR A 28 -1.09 13.59 13.32
N ARG A 29 -1.14 14.90 13.04
CA ARG A 29 -1.12 15.97 14.06
C ARG A 29 -2.52 16.32 14.56
N ASP A 30 -3.49 16.38 13.66
CA ASP A 30 -4.85 16.87 13.94
C ASP A 30 -5.97 16.02 13.32
N ASP A 31 -5.62 14.90 12.67
CA ASP A 31 -6.53 14.00 11.97
C ASP A 31 -7.37 14.66 10.87
N THR A 32 -6.95 15.82 10.36
CA THR A 32 -7.55 16.42 9.15
C THR A 32 -7.29 15.54 7.93
N CYS A 33 -8.24 15.52 7.00
CA CYS A 33 -8.12 14.77 5.75
C CYS A 33 -7.76 15.71 4.61
N GLU A 34 -6.75 15.35 3.84
CA GLU A 34 -6.26 16.09 2.68
C GLU A 34 -6.24 15.19 1.44
N THR A 35 -6.38 15.81 0.27
CA THR A 35 -6.39 15.13 -1.02
C THR A 35 -5.38 15.79 -1.95
N LEU A 36 -4.38 15.02 -2.39
CA LEU A 36 -3.35 15.49 -3.32
C LEU A 36 -3.49 14.76 -4.66
N PRO A 37 -3.37 15.45 -5.82
CA PRO A 37 -3.14 14.79 -7.09
C PRO A 37 -1.86 13.95 -7.04
N THR A 38 -1.94 12.72 -7.54
CA THR A 38 -0.87 11.72 -7.43
C THR A 38 -0.64 10.99 -8.73
N LEU A 39 0.63 10.77 -9.06
CA LEU A 39 1.08 9.88 -10.12
C LEU A 39 1.91 8.74 -9.53
N ILE A 40 1.77 7.53 -10.08
CA ILE A 40 2.60 6.36 -9.73
C ILE A 40 3.25 5.79 -10.99
N GLN A 41 4.57 5.85 -11.01
CA GLN A 41 5.54 5.11 -11.83
C GLN A 41 5.76 3.68 -11.33
N SER A 42 5.30 2.58 -11.94
CA SER A 42 5.55 1.25 -11.35
C SER A 42 5.90 0.14 -12.34
N ASP A 43 6.95 -0.63 -12.01
CA ASP A 43 7.32 -1.88 -12.72
C ASP A 43 6.74 -3.14 -12.05
N GLY A 44 5.95 -2.96 -10.99
CA GLY A 44 5.39 -4.04 -10.17
C GLY A 44 6.15 -4.33 -8.88
N ALA A 45 7.43 -3.95 -8.80
CA ALA A 45 8.25 -4.10 -7.59
C ALA A 45 8.69 -2.73 -7.04
N MET A 46 9.03 -1.78 -7.90
CA MET A 46 9.39 -0.42 -7.57
C MET A 46 8.22 0.52 -7.87
N LEU A 47 7.84 1.34 -6.89
CA LEU A 47 6.82 2.37 -7.05
C LEU A 47 7.48 3.74 -6.88
N ALA A 48 7.42 4.57 -7.91
CA ALA A 48 7.83 5.96 -7.90
C ALA A 48 6.59 6.87 -7.82
N TRP A 49 6.48 7.61 -6.73
CA TRP A 49 5.36 8.47 -6.43
C TRP A 49 5.68 9.92 -6.74
N THR A 50 4.73 10.63 -7.33
CA THR A 50 4.76 12.09 -7.45
C THR A 50 3.47 12.66 -6.89
N PHE A 51 3.58 13.58 -5.93
CA PHE A 51 2.45 14.28 -5.31
C PHE A 51 2.53 15.77 -5.64
N ASP A 52 1.40 16.37 -6.03
CA ASP A 52 1.26 17.82 -6.13
C ASP A 52 0.74 18.37 -4.79
N ASP A 53 1.63 19.03 -4.04
CA ASP A 53 1.38 19.59 -2.70
C ASP A 53 1.09 21.11 -2.78
N GLY A 54 0.57 21.55 -3.92
CA GLY A 54 0.18 22.94 -4.19
C GLY A 54 1.26 23.78 -4.86
N PRO A 55 1.05 25.11 -4.95
CA PRO A 55 1.85 25.99 -5.81
C PRO A 55 3.36 25.86 -5.61
N GLY A 56 4.04 25.37 -6.64
CA GLY A 56 5.50 25.22 -6.66
C GLY A 56 6.04 24.04 -5.82
N LYS A 57 5.19 23.19 -5.27
CA LYS A 57 5.58 22.07 -4.41
C LYS A 57 5.22 20.73 -5.04
N THR A 58 6.24 20.02 -5.50
CA THR A 58 6.11 18.64 -5.95
C THR A 58 6.95 17.75 -5.07
N VAL A 59 6.32 16.76 -4.44
CA VAL A 59 7.02 15.76 -3.62
C VAL A 59 7.23 14.51 -4.47
N ARG A 60 8.45 13.97 -4.44
CA ARG A 60 8.78 12.68 -5.08
C ARG A 60 9.25 11.70 -4.03
N SER A 61 8.77 10.46 -4.12
CA SER A 61 9.16 9.38 -3.23
C SER A 61 9.27 8.08 -4.02
N SER A 62 10.02 7.12 -3.50
CA SER A 62 10.10 5.78 -4.08
C SER A 62 10.10 4.72 -3.00
N GLU A 63 9.48 3.59 -3.29
CA GLU A 63 9.53 2.40 -2.44
C GLU A 63 9.70 1.12 -3.27
N ALA A 64 10.40 0.16 -2.69
CA ALA A 64 10.64 -1.17 -3.23
C ALA A 64 9.83 -2.20 -2.44
N TRP A 65 9.06 -3.04 -3.13
CA TRP A 65 8.25 -4.11 -2.56
C TRP A 65 8.89 -5.45 -2.91
N SER A 66 9.33 -6.20 -1.89
CA SER A 66 9.95 -7.51 -2.06
C SER A 66 9.23 -8.54 -1.21
N PHE A 67 8.67 -9.57 -1.84
CA PHE A 67 8.15 -10.73 -1.14
C PHE A 67 9.28 -11.71 -0.80
N ASP A 68 9.10 -12.46 0.28
CA ASP A 68 9.90 -13.67 0.51
C ASP A 68 9.56 -14.77 -0.51
N ALA A 69 10.37 -15.83 -0.53
CA ALA A 69 10.17 -16.96 -1.46
C ALA A 69 8.83 -17.70 -1.29
N SER A 70 8.13 -17.50 -0.16
CA SER A 70 6.82 -18.09 0.10
C SER A 70 5.66 -17.22 -0.39
N GLY A 71 5.93 -15.96 -0.74
CA GLY A 71 4.90 -14.97 -1.06
C GLY A 71 4.03 -14.57 0.14
N GLN A 72 4.44 -14.87 1.38
CA GLN A 72 3.63 -14.58 2.58
C GLN A 72 4.10 -13.35 3.35
N THR A 73 5.37 -12.98 3.19
CA THR A 73 5.96 -11.81 3.85
C THR A 73 6.39 -10.81 2.80
N LEU A 74 5.90 -9.58 2.91
CA LEU A 74 6.31 -8.44 2.09
C LEU A 74 7.22 -7.52 2.93
N THR A 75 8.40 -7.23 2.40
CA THR A 75 9.28 -6.17 2.88
C THR A 75 9.11 -4.94 1.99
N ILE A 76 8.79 -3.79 2.58
CA ILE A 76 8.77 -2.51 1.87
C ILE A 76 9.97 -1.69 2.32
N THR A 77 10.85 -1.36 1.37
CA THR A 77 11.98 -0.45 1.61
C THR A 77 11.66 0.89 0.96
N SER A 78 11.54 1.92 1.78
CA SER A 78 11.46 3.33 1.34
C SER A 78 12.67 4.08 1.89
N GLY A 79 12.86 5.36 1.58
CA GLY A 79 14.00 6.18 2.08
C GLY A 79 14.15 6.30 3.62
N ARG A 80 13.46 5.47 4.41
CA ARG A 80 13.66 5.25 5.84
C ARG A 80 14.78 4.22 6.09
N ASN A 81 15.50 4.37 7.20
CA ASN A 81 16.61 3.47 7.57
C ASN A 81 16.18 2.03 7.90
N VAL A 82 14.90 1.79 8.21
CA VAL A 82 14.38 0.46 8.59
C VAL A 82 13.23 0.09 7.64
N PRO A 83 13.30 -1.05 6.93
CA PRO A 83 12.21 -1.55 6.10
C PRO A 83 10.96 -1.93 6.91
N ASP A 84 9.79 -1.72 6.33
CA ASP A 84 8.52 -2.17 6.90
C ASP A 84 8.28 -3.65 6.56
N GLN A 85 7.83 -4.43 7.54
CA GLN A 85 7.49 -5.84 7.37
C GLN A 85 5.97 -6.03 7.42
N TRP A 86 5.45 -6.77 6.44
CA TRP A 86 4.03 -7.03 6.28
C TRP A 86 3.78 -8.51 6.03
N ARG A 87 2.69 -9.05 6.57
CA ARG A 87 2.25 -10.42 6.35
C ARG A 87 0.96 -10.43 5.57
N VAL A 88 0.89 -11.21 4.50
CA VAL A 88 -0.37 -11.49 3.80
C VAL A 88 -1.30 -12.26 4.73
N VAL A 89 -2.51 -11.76 4.89
CA VAL A 89 -3.57 -12.43 5.67
C VAL A 89 -4.76 -12.83 4.83
N GLU A 90 -4.90 -12.23 3.65
CA GLU A 90 -5.98 -12.50 2.72
C GLU A 90 -5.51 -12.17 1.30
N SER A 91 -5.89 -13.02 0.34
CA SER A 91 -5.59 -12.83 -1.07
C SER A 91 -6.71 -13.44 -1.89
N HIS A 92 -7.36 -12.59 -2.67
CA HIS A 92 -8.46 -12.97 -3.54
C HIS A 92 -8.19 -12.47 -4.95
N THR A 93 -8.46 -13.33 -5.93
CA THR A 93 -8.41 -13.00 -7.34
C THR A 93 -9.70 -13.54 -7.96
N SER A 94 -10.41 -12.69 -8.69
CA SER A 94 -11.60 -13.09 -9.43
C SER A 94 -11.25 -14.16 -10.47
N ALA A 95 -12.25 -14.94 -10.91
CA ALA A 95 -12.03 -16.04 -11.85
C ALA A 95 -11.50 -15.56 -13.22
N ASP A 96 -11.86 -14.34 -13.64
CA ASP A 96 -11.33 -13.67 -14.83
C ASP A 96 -9.96 -13.01 -14.61
N GLY A 97 -9.53 -12.86 -13.34
CA GLY A 97 -8.26 -12.24 -12.98
C GLY A 97 -8.22 -10.72 -13.09
N ASP A 98 -9.37 -10.06 -13.30
CA ASP A 98 -9.50 -8.61 -13.47
C ASP A 98 -9.65 -7.87 -12.14
N SER A 99 -10.14 -8.55 -11.11
CA SER A 99 -10.27 -8.01 -9.76
C SER A 99 -9.37 -8.79 -8.79
N VAL A 100 -8.54 -8.06 -8.06
CA VAL A 100 -7.61 -8.63 -7.07
C VAL A 100 -7.71 -7.83 -5.79
N THR A 101 -7.77 -8.52 -4.65
CA THR A 101 -7.66 -7.92 -3.31
C THR A 101 -6.58 -8.65 -2.53
N ILE A 102 -5.61 -7.92 -2.00
CA ILE A 102 -4.60 -8.45 -1.08
C ILE A 102 -4.65 -7.62 0.21
N VAL A 103 -4.83 -8.31 1.34
CA VAL A 103 -4.80 -7.70 2.66
C VAL A 103 -3.52 -8.14 3.37
N LEU A 104 -2.78 -7.15 3.85
CA LEU A 104 -1.57 -7.35 4.65
C LEU A 104 -1.72 -6.72 6.02
N ASN A 105 -1.22 -7.39 7.05
CA ASN A 105 -1.08 -6.81 8.39
C ASN A 105 0.41 -6.59 8.70
N GLY A 106 0.70 -5.56 9.48
CA GLY A 106 2.04 -5.25 9.96
C GLY A 106 1.96 -4.35 11.19
N GLU A 107 3.06 -3.70 11.50
CA GLU A 107 3.15 -2.69 12.55
C GLU A 107 3.56 -1.35 11.94
N SER A 108 3.22 -0.26 12.61
CA SER A 108 3.68 1.09 12.25
C SER A 108 4.02 1.84 13.53
N LEU A 109 4.94 2.79 13.43
CA LEU A 109 5.22 3.73 14.52
C LEU A 109 4.46 5.04 14.26
N GLU A 110 3.59 5.42 15.18
CA GLU A 110 2.83 6.67 15.12
C GLU A 110 3.08 7.45 16.42
N ASN A 111 3.65 8.66 16.30
CA ASN A 111 3.97 9.51 17.46
C ASN A 111 4.76 8.78 18.57
N GLY A 112 5.70 7.92 18.19
CA GLY A 112 6.53 7.14 19.11
C GLY A 112 5.85 5.89 19.69
N ARG A 113 4.62 5.58 19.29
CA ARG A 113 3.86 4.40 19.73
C ARG A 113 3.72 3.38 18.60
N THR A 114 4.01 2.12 18.89
CA THR A 114 3.72 1.02 17.97
C THR A 114 2.21 0.79 17.90
N VAL A 115 1.67 0.76 16.68
CA VAL A 115 0.27 0.50 16.38
C VAL A 115 0.15 -0.64 15.38
N ASN A 116 -0.99 -1.33 15.38
CA ASN A 116 -1.28 -2.31 14.34
C ASN A 116 -1.56 -1.59 13.03
N ALA A 117 -0.98 -2.06 11.94
CA ALA A 117 -1.20 -1.54 10.61
C ALA A 117 -1.83 -2.59 9.71
N ARG A 118 -2.67 -2.12 8.80
CA ARG A 118 -3.23 -2.91 7.71
C ARG A 118 -3.00 -2.18 6.40
N LYS A 119 -2.53 -2.90 5.39
CA LYS A 119 -2.45 -2.43 4.01
C LYS A 119 -3.40 -3.26 3.17
N ILE A 120 -4.18 -2.61 2.32
CA ILE A 120 -5.12 -3.26 1.40
C ILE A 120 -4.77 -2.78 0.01
N LEU A 121 -4.45 -3.73 -0.87
CA LEU A 121 -4.19 -3.51 -2.28
C LEU A 121 -5.38 -4.06 -3.06
N THR A 122 -6.08 -3.21 -3.80
CA THR A 122 -7.18 -3.63 -4.68
C THR A 122 -6.90 -3.19 -6.12
N ARG A 123 -7.07 -4.12 -7.05
CA ARG A 123 -7.18 -3.87 -8.49
C ARG A 123 -8.59 -4.21 -8.91
N ASP A 124 -9.21 -3.35 -9.70
CA ASP A 124 -10.47 -3.66 -10.37
C ASP A 124 -10.44 -3.08 -11.78
N GLY A 125 -10.12 -3.93 -12.77
CA GLY A 125 -9.87 -3.51 -14.14
C GLY A 125 -8.74 -2.48 -14.21
N ASN A 126 -9.06 -1.22 -14.55
CA ASN A 126 -8.12 -0.10 -14.61
C ASN A 126 -8.01 0.70 -13.29
N ARG A 127 -8.67 0.28 -12.21
CA ARG A 127 -8.60 1.00 -10.94
C ARG A 127 -7.62 0.33 -10.00
N LEU A 128 -6.75 1.12 -9.41
CA LEU A 128 -5.81 0.71 -8.37
C LEU A 128 -6.16 1.49 -7.10
N LEU A 129 -6.28 0.79 -5.97
CA LEU A 129 -6.47 1.37 -4.65
C LEU A 129 -5.47 0.77 -3.67
N ILE A 130 -4.71 1.63 -2.97
CA ILE A 130 -3.73 1.21 -1.97
C ILE A 130 -4.05 1.92 -0.66
N THR A 131 -4.79 1.25 0.22
CA THR A 131 -5.18 1.81 1.51
C THR A 131 -4.21 1.37 2.60
N LYS A 132 -3.77 2.29 3.46
CA LYS A 132 -3.17 1.99 4.77
C LYS A 132 -4.13 2.44 5.87
N GLN A 133 -4.36 1.55 6.83
CA GLN A 133 -5.12 1.81 8.03
C GLN A 133 -4.27 1.47 9.25
N THR A 134 -4.50 2.15 10.37
CA THR A 134 -3.87 1.81 11.64
C THR A 134 -4.86 1.80 12.79
N ARG A 135 -4.50 1.11 13.87
CA ARG A 135 -5.27 1.11 15.12
C ARG A 135 -4.36 0.91 16.32
N VAL A 136 -4.76 1.50 17.43
CA VAL A 136 -4.34 1.02 18.75
C VAL A 136 -4.99 -0.35 19.00
N ALA A 137 -4.31 -1.22 19.76
CA ALA A 137 -4.87 -2.51 20.13
C ALA A 137 -6.21 -2.33 20.89
N GLY A 138 -7.26 -3.02 20.43
CA GLY A 138 -8.61 -2.90 20.98
C GLY A 138 -9.48 -1.80 20.34
N GLU A 139 -8.91 -0.93 19.51
CA GLU A 139 -9.65 0.13 18.82
C GLU A 139 -10.00 -0.25 17.37
N PRO A 140 -10.97 0.43 16.75
CA PRO A 140 -11.24 0.31 15.32
C PRO A 140 -10.06 0.77 14.45
N PHE A 141 -9.99 0.25 13.23
CA PHE A 141 -9.05 0.76 12.24
C PHE A 141 -9.48 2.15 11.74
N LEU A 142 -8.53 3.07 11.71
CA LEU A 142 -8.63 4.38 11.08
C LEU A 142 -7.85 4.37 9.78
N MET A 143 -8.45 4.89 8.71
CA MET A 143 -7.75 5.11 7.45
C MET A 143 -6.71 6.24 7.64
N ARG A 144 -5.47 5.95 7.22
CA ARG A 144 -4.34 6.88 7.23
C ARG A 144 -4.01 7.40 5.84
N GLN A 145 -4.10 6.55 4.83
CA GLN A 145 -3.94 6.95 3.44
C GLN A 145 -4.67 5.98 2.51
N SER A 146 -5.07 6.46 1.32
CA SER A 146 -5.67 5.67 0.26
C SER A 146 -5.55 6.33 -1.11
#